data_AF-A0A2I0EVS2-F1
#
_entry.id   AF-A0A2I0EVS2-F1
#
_cell.length_a   1.000
_cell.length_b   1.000
_cell.length_c   1.000
_cell.angle_alpha   90.00
_cell.angle_beta   90.00
_cell.angle_gamma   90.00
#
_symmetry.space_group_name_H-M   'P 1'
#
loop_
_entity.id
_entity.type
_entity.pdbx_description
1 polymer ?
#
loop_
_entity_poly.entity_id
_entity_poly.type
_entity_poly.pdbx_seq_one_letter_code
_entity_poly.pdbx_strand_id
1 'polypeptide(L)'
;MIIRLLKSFALSIVFFFIALISLIVAFNGDSFAIVTSRPYGAESWETSSNLIDAYTYIPMFIGVYFLLLSSITFTIPYLNLQKK
;
A
#
# COMPACT_ATOMS: atom_id res chain seq x y z
N MET A 1 8.30 -21.23 20.11
CA MET A 1 6.99 -20.58 20.36
C MET A 1 6.77 -19.36 19.45
N ILE A 2 7.67 -18.37 19.48
CA ILE A 2 7.58 -17.11 18.71
C ILE A 2 7.43 -17.30 17.19
N ILE A 3 8.20 -18.20 16.57
CA ILE A 3 8.13 -18.46 15.12
C ILE A 3 6.75 -18.99 14.70
N ARG A 4 6.10 -19.82 15.53
CA ARG A 4 4.76 -20.34 15.25
C ARG A 4 3.69 -19.25 15.35
N LEU A 5 3.89 -18.31 16.28
CA LEU A 5 3.05 -17.13 16.41
C LEU A 5 3.16 -16.25 15.15
N LEU A 6 4.38 -15.88 14.76
CA LEU A 6 4.65 -15.08 13.55
C LEU A 6 4.06 -15.70 12.28
N LYS A 7 4.20 -17.03 12.11
CA LYS A 7 3.58 -17.75 10.99
C LYS A 7 2.06 -17.62 10.96
N SER A 8 1.41 -17.52 12.11
CA SER A 8 -0.05 -17.37 12.20
C SER A 8 -0.53 -15.99 11.74
N PHE A 9 0.32 -14.97 11.85
CA PHE A 9 0.04 -13.59 11.40
C PHE A 9 0.68 -13.24 10.06
N ALA A 10 1.40 -14.17 9.42
CA ALA A 10 2.21 -13.89 8.23
C ALA A 10 1.41 -13.23 7.11
N LEU A 11 0.19 -13.71 6.84
CA LEU A 11 -0.67 -13.14 5.79
C LEU A 11 -1.09 -11.70 6.10
N SER A 12 -1.49 -11.43 7.35
CA SER A 12 -1.87 -10.09 7.80
C SER A 12 -0.70 -9.11 7.72
N ILE A 13 0.51 -9.56 8.08
CA ILE A 13 1.75 -8.78 7.97
C ILE A 13 2.05 -8.44 6.51
N VAL A 14 1.94 -9.41 5.60
CA VAL A 14 2.16 -9.17 4.17
C VAL A 14 1.17 -8.14 3.62
N PHE A 15 -0.12 -8.29 3.92
CA PHE A 15 -1.14 -7.31 3.51
C PHE A 15 -0.89 -5.93 4.10
N PHE A 16 -0.44 -5.84 5.35
CA PHE A 16 -0.09 -4.57 5.98
C PHE A 16 1.04 -3.86 5.23
N PHE A 17 2.09 -4.58 4.85
CA PHE A 17 3.21 -3.98 4.12
C PHE A 17 2.84 -3.59 2.69
N ILE A 18 2.02 -4.38 1.99
CA ILE A 18 1.48 -3.99 0.69
C ILE A 18 0.67 -2.71 0.84
N ALA A 19 -0.22 -2.65 1.84
CA ALA A 19 -1.02 -1.46 2.12
C ALA A 19 -0.15 -0.22 2.36
N LEU A 20 0.87 -0.36 3.21
CA LEU A 20 1.78 0.72 3.56
C LEU A 20 2.53 1.25 2.33
N ILE A 21 3.12 0.36 1.52
CA ILE A 21 3.85 0.75 0.31
C ILE A 21 2.90 1.47 -0.66
N SER A 22 1.71 0.93 -0.89
CA SER A 22 0.73 1.56 -1.80
C SER A 22 0.27 2.93 -1.30
N LEU A 23 0.04 3.10 0.00
CA LEU A 23 -0.32 4.40 0.59
C LEU A 23 0.83 5.41 0.54
N ILE A 24 2.08 4.97 0.70
CA ILE A 24 3.25 5.84 0.54
C ILE A 24 3.35 6.31 -0.91
N VAL A 25 3.13 5.43 -1.89
CA VAL A 25 3.09 5.81 -3.31
C VAL A 25 1.97 6.81 -3.56
N ALA A 26 0.77 6.55 -3.03
CA ALA A 26 -0.37 7.45 -3.16
C ALA A 26 -0.11 8.85 -2.60
N PHE A 27 0.49 8.91 -1.41
CA PHE A 27 0.81 10.16 -0.72
C PHE A 27 1.79 11.02 -1.51
N ASN A 28 2.69 10.39 -2.28
CA ASN A 28 3.66 11.06 -3.14
C ASN A 28 3.26 10.99 -4.64
N GLY A 29 1.97 10.81 -4.92
CA GLY A 29 1.49 10.54 -6.28
C GLY A 29 1.80 11.66 -7.29
N ASP A 30 1.83 12.90 -6.81
CA ASP A 30 2.24 14.07 -7.60
C ASP A 30 3.68 13.96 -8.11
N SER A 31 4.61 13.64 -7.21
CA SER A 31 6.04 13.52 -7.46
C SER A 31 6.31 12.35 -8.39
N PHE A 32 5.62 11.23 -8.18
CA PHE A 32 5.71 10.06 -9.08
C PHE A 32 5.18 10.37 -10.47
N ALA A 33 4.02 11.03 -10.59
CA ALA A 33 3.47 11.43 -11.89
C ALA A 33 4.41 12.39 -12.63
N ILE A 34 5.00 13.37 -11.94
CA ILE A 34 5.97 14.30 -12.50
C ILE A 34 7.18 13.54 -13.04
N VAL A 35 7.83 12.73 -12.21
CA VAL A 35 9.06 12.01 -12.61
C VAL A 35 8.82 11.03 -13.75
N THR A 36 7.70 10.30 -13.73
CA THR A 36 7.39 9.27 -14.73
C THR A 36 6.92 9.83 -16.07
N SER A 37 6.28 11.00 -16.07
CA SER A 37 5.80 11.66 -17.29
C SER A 37 6.88 12.41 -18.06
N ARG A 38 8.04 12.68 -17.43
CA ARG A 38 9.12 13.49 -18.02
C ARG A 38 9.64 12.87 -19.32
N PRO A 39 9.55 13.58 -20.46
CA PRO A 39 10.22 13.17 -21.69
C PRO A 39 11.75 13.23 -21.54
N TYR A 40 12.45 12.30 -22.19
CA TYR A 40 13.91 12.25 -22.12
C TYR A 40 14.54 13.55 -22.64
N GLY A 41 15.40 14.17 -21.84
CA GLY A 41 16.11 15.40 -22.18
C GLY A 41 15.30 16.69 -22.04
N ALA A 42 14.04 16.65 -21.59
CA ALA A 42 13.25 17.86 -21.39
C ALA A 42 13.70 18.62 -20.13
N GLU A 43 13.99 19.92 -20.26
CA GLU A 43 14.30 20.81 -19.13
C GLU A 43 13.04 21.26 -18.39
N SER A 44 11.92 21.36 -19.10
CA SER A 44 10.59 21.63 -18.55
C SER A 44 9.54 20.80 -19.26
N TRP A 45 8.52 20.37 -18.52
CA TRP A 45 7.34 19.70 -19.06
C TRP A 45 6.15 19.93 -18.13
N GLU A 46 4.96 19.76 -18.66
CA GLU A 46 3.73 19.79 -17.88
C GLU A 46 3.28 18.36 -17.60
N THR A 47 2.87 18.12 -16.36
CA THR A 47 2.27 16.84 -15.95
C THR A 47 0.77 17.03 -15.90
N SER A 48 0.01 16.22 -16.64
CA SER A 48 -1.45 16.33 -16.66
C SER A 48 -2.05 16.00 -15.29
N SER A 49 -3.08 16.74 -14.87
CA SER A 49 -3.82 16.48 -13.63
C SER A 49 -4.35 15.04 -13.54
N ASN A 50 -4.85 14.49 -14.65
CA ASN A 50 -5.36 13.12 -14.70
C ASN A 50 -4.29 12.07 -14.37
N LEU A 51 -3.03 12.33 -14.72
CA LEU A 51 -1.93 11.43 -14.40
C LEU A 51 -1.58 11.52 -12.92
N ILE A 52 -1.54 12.73 -12.35
CA ILE A 52 -1.37 12.93 -10.91
C ILE A 52 -2.47 12.19 -10.15
N ASP A 53 -3.73 12.38 -10.55
CA ASP A 53 -4.89 11.71 -9.96
C ASP A 53 -4.76 10.19 -10.03
N ALA A 54 -4.30 9.64 -11.16
CA ALA A 54 -4.08 8.20 -11.30
C ALA A 54 -3.01 7.68 -10.33
N TYR A 55 -1.88 8.38 -10.20
CA TYR A 55 -0.80 8.01 -9.27
C TYR A 55 -1.17 8.24 -7.80
N THR A 56 -2.14 9.10 -7.51
CA THR A 56 -2.65 9.30 -6.15
C THR A 56 -3.74 8.29 -5.80
N TYR A 57 -4.81 8.21 -6.58
CA TYR A 57 -6.02 7.49 -6.18
C TYR A 57 -5.96 5.98 -6.41
N ILE A 58 -5.29 5.50 -7.46
CA ILE A 58 -5.18 4.04 -7.69
C ILE A 58 -4.37 3.38 -6.56
N PRO A 59 -3.16 3.85 -6.21
CA PRO A 59 -2.41 3.27 -5.09
C PRO A 59 -3.12 3.51 -3.75
N MET A 60 -3.86 4.62 -3.59
CA MET A 60 -4.66 4.86 -2.38
C MET A 60 -5.73 3.78 -2.21
N PHE A 61 -6.49 3.48 -3.26
CA PHE A 61 -7.54 2.47 -3.22
C PHE A 61 -6.97 1.08 -2.91
N ILE A 62 -5.87 0.71 -3.57
CA ILE A 62 -5.13 -0.54 -3.29
C ILE A 62 -4.70 -0.56 -1.82
N GLY A 63 -4.09 0.53 -1.35
CA GLY A 63 -3.59 0.67 0.02
C GLY A 63 -4.68 0.47 1.07
N VAL A 64 -5.79 1.19 0.95
CA VAL A 64 -6.93 1.08 1.86
C VAL A 64 -7.52 -0.34 1.84
N TYR A 65 -7.67 -0.93 0.65
CA TYR A 65 -8.20 -2.29 0.52
C TYR A 65 -7.33 -3.33 1.22
N PHE A 66 -6.00 -3.28 1.02
CA PHE A 66 -5.08 -4.19 1.70
C PHE A 66 -4.98 -3.93 3.21
N LEU A 67 -5.20 -2.69 3.66
CA LEU A 67 -5.25 -2.37 5.09
C LEU A 67 -6.46 -3.03 5.77
N LEU A 68 -7.62 -3.03 5.09
CA LEU A 68 -8.81 -3.74 5.53
C LEU A 68 -8.58 -5.26 5.56
N LEU A 69 -8.00 -5.82 4.50
CA LEU A 69 -7.65 -7.25 4.47
C LEU A 69 -6.66 -7.64 5.57
N SER A 70 -5.66 -6.81 5.84
CA SER A 70 -4.72 -7.01 6.94
C SER A 70 -5.43 -7.10 8.29
N SER A 71 -6.40 -6.19 8.52
CA SER A 71 -7.20 -6.16 9.75
C SER A 71 -8.05 -7.42 9.90
N ILE A 72 -8.77 -7.82 8.84
CA ILE A 72 -9.63 -9.02 8.85
C ILE A 72 -8.79 -10.28 9.10
N THR A 73 -7.67 -10.42 8.38
CA THR A 73 -6.79 -11.59 8.52
C THR A 73 -6.03 -11.61 9.83
N PHE A 74 -5.82 -10.46 10.48
CA PHE A 74 -5.28 -10.39 11.84
C PHE A 74 -6.26 -10.95 12.88
N THR A 75 -7.56 -10.67 12.71
CA THR A 75 -8.59 -11.01 13.69
C THR A 75 -8.68 -12.51 13.95
N ILE A 76 -8.58 -13.36 12.92
CA ILE A 76 -8.75 -14.82 13.08
C ILE A 76 -7.67 -15.43 13.99
N PRO A 77 -6.36 -15.27 13.73
CA PRO A 77 -5.31 -15.75 14.63
C PRO A 77 -5.37 -15.11 16.02
N TYR A 78 -5.73 -13.83 16.11
CA TYR A 78 -5.85 -13.11 17.37
C TYR A 78 -6.93 -13.70 18.28
N LEU A 79 -8.13 -13.94 17.76
CA LEU A 79 -9.21 -14.57 18.52
C LEU A 79 -8.85 -16.00 18.94
N ASN A 80 -8.13 -16.75 18.10
CA ASN A 80 -7.64 -18.08 18.47
C ASN A 80 -6.57 -18.04 19.58
N LEU A 81 -5.79 -16.95 19.66
CA LEU A 81 -4.84 -16.74 20.75
C LEU A 81 -5.56 -16.47 22.06
N GLN A 82 -6.64 -15.67 22.05
CA GLN A 82 -7.41 -15.34 23.26
C GLN A 82 -8.20 -16.52 23.85
N LYS A 83 -8.53 -17.52 23.02
CA LYS A 83 -9.23 -18.74 23.46
C LYS A 83 -8.31 -19.78 24.09
N LYS A 84 -6.99 -19.56 24.06
CA LYS A 84 -5.98 -20.40 24.70
C LYS A 84 -5.52 -19.80 26.01
#